data_AF-A0A452DVS2-F1
#
_entry.id   AF-A0A452DVS2-F1
#
_cell.length_a   1.000
_cell.length_b   1.000
_cell.length_c   1.000
_cell.angle_alpha   90.00
_cell.angle_beta   90.00
_cell.angle_gamma   90.00
#
_symmetry.space_group_name_H-M   'P 1'
#
loop_
_entity.id
_entity.type
_entity.pdbx_description
1 polymer ?
#
loop_
_entity_poly.entity_id
_entity_poly.type
_entity_poly.pdbx_seq_one_letter_code
_entity_poly.pdbx_strand_id
1 'polypeptide(L)'
;MPKPLTVTQPPQKHYGITSPISLAAPKETDCLLTQKLVETLKPFGVFEEEEELQRRILILGKLNNLVKEWIREISESKNLPQSVIENVGGETFTSGPYRLGAHTEGADMDALCVAPRHVDRSDFFTSFYDTLKLQEEVKGLRAVEEAFVPVIKLCFDGIEIDILFARLALQTIPEDLDLRDDSLLKNLDIRCIRSLNGCRVTDEILHLVPNIDNFRLTLRAIKLWAKRHNIYSNILGFLGGVSWAMLVARTCQLYPNAIASTLVHKFFLVFSKWYVFRLY
;
A
#
# COMPACT_ATOMS: atom_id res chain seq x y z
N MET A 1 40.70 38.64 15.05
CA MET A 1 39.26 38.32 15.17
C MET A 1 39.00 36.99 14.46
N PRO A 2 38.48 35.97 15.14
CA PRO A 2 38.12 34.71 14.50
C PRO A 2 36.85 34.88 13.65
N LYS A 3 36.85 34.32 12.43
CA LYS A 3 35.70 34.30 11.52
C LYS A 3 34.56 33.47 12.15
N PRO A 4 33.29 33.89 12.04
CA PRO A 4 32.18 33.07 12.53
C PRO A 4 32.10 31.77 11.73
N LEU A 5 31.95 30.66 12.45
CA LEU A 5 31.63 29.34 11.90
C LEU A 5 30.27 29.43 11.21
N THR A 6 30.26 29.31 9.89
CA THR A 6 29.04 29.08 9.11
C THR A 6 28.47 27.71 9.50
N VAL A 7 27.39 27.72 10.27
CA VAL A 7 26.56 26.54 10.50
C VAL A 7 25.96 26.16 9.14
N THR A 8 26.51 25.14 8.50
CA THR A 8 25.92 24.53 7.31
C THR A 8 24.61 23.88 7.73
N GLN A 9 23.47 24.50 7.37
CA GLN A 9 22.17 23.86 7.52
C GLN A 9 22.20 22.53 6.75
N PRO A 10 21.64 21.44 7.32
CA PRO A 10 21.56 20.17 6.60
C PRO A 10 20.81 20.37 5.28
N PRO A 11 21.23 19.70 4.19
CA PRO A 11 20.60 19.86 2.89
C PRO A 11 19.11 19.55 3.00
N GLN A 12 18.28 20.49 2.54
CA GLN A 12 16.83 20.34 2.57
C GLN A 12 16.46 19.09 1.76
N LYS A 13 15.93 18.07 2.45
CA LYS A 13 15.51 16.80 1.83
C LYS A 13 14.42 17.13 0.80
N HIS A 14 14.75 17.00 -0.49
CA HIS A 14 13.80 17.12 -1.58
C HIS A 14 13.49 15.74 -2.14
N TYR A 15 12.27 15.55 -2.62
CA TYR A 15 11.78 14.28 -3.13
C TYR A 15 11.66 14.32 -4.65
N GLY A 16 11.91 13.19 -5.30
CA GLY A 16 11.82 13.05 -6.76
C GLY A 16 13.11 13.37 -7.51
N ILE A 17 13.08 13.16 -8.82
CA ILE A 17 14.26 13.27 -9.71
C ILE A 17 14.55 14.70 -10.21
N THR A 18 13.73 15.69 -9.84
CA THR A 18 13.92 17.10 -10.20
C THR A 18 13.67 17.98 -8.99
N SER A 19 14.21 19.20 -9.01
CA SER A 19 13.83 20.24 -8.05
C SER A 19 12.31 20.51 -8.08
N PRO A 20 11.72 20.95 -6.95
CA PRO A 20 10.32 21.34 -6.89
C PRO A 20 10.07 22.58 -7.77
N ILE A 21 8.86 22.69 -8.34
CA ILE A 21 8.45 23.85 -9.14
C ILE A 21 8.18 25.06 -8.24
N SER A 22 7.63 24.83 -7.05
CA SER A 22 7.39 25.89 -6.07
C SER A 22 7.44 25.36 -4.66
N LEU A 23 8.09 26.13 -3.78
CA LEU A 23 8.14 25.91 -2.33
C LEU A 23 7.11 26.77 -1.59
N ALA A 24 6.21 27.47 -2.30
CA ALA A 24 5.23 28.33 -1.67
C ALA A 24 4.27 27.54 -0.77
N ALA A 25 4.14 28.00 0.48
CA ALA A 25 3.14 27.52 1.43
C ALA A 25 1.73 28.01 1.04
N PRO A 26 0.66 27.33 1.51
CA PRO A 26 -0.71 27.75 1.25
C PRO A 26 -1.02 29.10 1.87
N LYS A 27 -1.94 29.83 1.22
CA LYS A 27 -2.61 31.00 1.80
C LYS A 27 -3.88 30.56 2.53
N GLU A 28 -4.44 31.45 3.34
CA GLU A 28 -5.71 31.22 4.04
C GLU A 28 -6.85 30.86 3.06
N THR A 29 -6.87 31.47 1.87
CA THR A 29 -7.81 31.13 0.80
C THR A 29 -7.70 29.67 0.36
N ASP A 30 -6.49 29.11 0.30
CA ASP A 30 -6.26 27.72 -0.11
C ASP A 30 -6.74 26.76 0.99
N CYS A 31 -6.61 27.15 2.25
CA CYS A 31 -7.11 26.40 3.41
C CYS A 31 -8.65 26.31 3.37
N LEU A 32 -9.32 27.45 3.14
CA LEU A 32 -10.78 27.49 2.97
C LEU A 32 -11.25 26.63 1.79
N LEU A 33 -10.51 26.65 0.67
CA LEU A 33 -10.80 25.79 -0.48
C LEU A 33 -10.57 24.31 -0.18
N THR A 34 -9.56 23.97 0.62
CA THR A 34 -9.30 22.59 1.05
C THR A 34 -10.41 22.08 1.95
N GLN A 35 -10.92 22.90 2.87
CA GLN A 35 -12.08 22.54 3.69
C GLN A 35 -13.32 22.31 2.81
N LYS A 36 -13.60 23.21 1.86
CA LYS A 36 -14.69 23.02 0.89
C LYS A 36 -14.53 21.75 0.06
N LEU A 37 -13.31 21.41 -0.34
CA LEU A 37 -13.01 20.16 -1.03
C LEU A 37 -13.38 18.96 -0.15
N VAL A 38 -12.96 18.93 1.12
CA VAL A 38 -13.31 17.87 2.07
C VAL A 38 -14.83 17.73 2.20
N GLU A 39 -15.55 18.82 2.45
CA GLU A 39 -17.01 18.79 2.56
C GLU A 39 -17.69 18.33 1.26
N THR A 40 -17.14 18.69 0.10
CA THR A 40 -17.66 18.24 -1.20
C THR A 40 -17.43 16.75 -1.43
N LEU A 41 -16.36 16.19 -0.88
CA LEU A 41 -16.00 14.78 -1.05
C LEU A 41 -16.84 13.84 -0.17
N LYS A 42 -17.24 14.28 1.04
CA LYS A 42 -17.98 13.44 2.01
C LYS A 42 -19.22 12.73 1.42
N PRO A 43 -20.13 13.41 0.68
CA PRO A 43 -21.35 12.77 0.17
C PRO A 43 -21.11 11.66 -0.87
N PHE A 44 -19.88 11.50 -1.35
CA PHE A 44 -19.51 10.48 -2.33
C PHE A 44 -18.91 9.21 -1.70
N GLY A 45 -18.95 9.06 -0.37
CA GLY A 45 -18.45 7.86 0.32
C GLY A 45 -16.95 7.64 0.15
N VAL A 46 -16.18 8.72 -0.09
CA VAL A 46 -14.73 8.62 -0.28
C VAL A 46 -13.96 8.67 1.02
N PHE A 47 -14.62 8.88 2.16
CA PHE A 47 -14.06 8.71 3.50
C PHE A 47 -14.83 7.56 4.13
N GLU A 48 -14.10 6.64 4.77
CA GLU A 48 -14.72 5.54 5.50
C GLU A 48 -14.96 5.98 6.94
N GLU A 49 -16.06 5.50 7.52
CA GLU A 49 -16.42 5.78 8.92
C GLU A 49 -15.41 5.16 9.88
N GLU A 50 -15.24 5.78 11.05
CA GLU A 50 -14.25 5.33 12.03
C GLU A 50 -14.53 3.91 12.54
N GLU A 51 -15.80 3.55 12.70
CA GLU A 51 -16.21 2.20 13.11
C GLU A 51 -15.74 1.13 12.11
N GLU A 52 -15.87 1.41 10.81
CA GLU A 52 -15.41 0.53 9.74
C GLU A 52 -13.88 0.44 9.71
N LEU A 53 -13.17 1.55 9.94
CA LEU A 53 -11.71 1.54 10.07
C LEU A 53 -11.26 0.67 11.24
N GLN A 54 -11.91 0.78 12.40
CA GLN A 54 -11.62 -0.07 13.56
C GLN A 54 -11.91 -1.55 13.26
N ARG A 55 -13.02 -1.85 12.57
CA ARG A 55 -13.35 -3.21 12.13
C ARG A 55 -12.25 -3.81 11.26
N ARG A 56 -11.73 -3.06 10.27
CA ARG A 56 -10.60 -3.49 9.43
C ARG A 56 -9.32 -3.75 10.24
N ILE A 57 -9.03 -2.92 11.23
CA ILE A 57 -7.86 -3.10 12.11
C ILE A 57 -7.97 -4.41 12.91
N LEU A 58 -9.14 -4.70 13.47
CA LEU A 58 -9.38 -5.93 14.23
C LEU A 58 -9.26 -7.17 13.34
N ILE A 59 -9.81 -7.13 12.12
CA ILE A 59 -9.70 -8.20 11.13
C ILE A 59 -8.23 -8.46 10.77
N LEU A 60 -7.43 -7.42 10.53
CA LEU A 60 -5.98 -7.58 10.27
C LEU A 60 -5.24 -8.20 11.45
N GLY A 61 -5.59 -7.81 12.69
CA GLY A 61 -5.02 -8.40 13.89
C GLY A 61 -5.30 -9.91 13.99
N LYS A 62 -6.56 -10.31 13.75
CA LYS A 62 -6.95 -11.73 13.69
C LYS A 62 -6.20 -12.46 12.57
N LEU A 63 -6.18 -11.91 11.36
CA LEU A 63 -5.51 -12.52 10.22
C LEU A 63 -4.00 -12.70 10.46
N ASN A 64 -3.34 -11.71 11.06
CA ASN A 64 -1.93 -11.79 11.42
C ASN A 64 -1.65 -12.89 12.45
N ASN A 65 -2.54 -13.07 13.43
CA ASN A 65 -2.43 -14.16 14.40
C ASN A 65 -2.62 -15.53 13.75
N LEU A 66 -3.58 -15.69 12.84
CA LEU A 66 -3.77 -16.92 12.06
C LEU A 66 -2.53 -17.26 11.22
N VAL A 67 -1.90 -16.26 10.60
CA VAL A 67 -0.65 -16.45 9.86
C VAL A 67 0.49 -16.91 10.78
N LYS A 68 0.67 -16.27 11.94
CA LYS A 68 1.71 -16.65 12.91
C LYS A 68 1.50 -18.07 13.45
N GLU A 69 0.26 -18.42 13.79
CA GLU A 69 -0.11 -19.76 14.26
C GLU A 69 0.14 -20.82 13.19
N TRP A 70 -0.35 -20.60 11.97
CA TRP A 70 -0.15 -21.50 10.85
C TRP A 70 1.34 -21.74 10.54
N ILE A 71 2.16 -20.67 10.50
CA ILE A 71 3.61 -20.80 10.27
C ILE A 71 4.28 -21.61 11.38
N ARG A 72 3.86 -21.43 12.64
CA ARG A 72 4.35 -22.24 13.77
C ARG A 72 4.01 -23.72 13.59
N GLU A 73 2.78 -24.05 13.24
CA GLU A 73 2.34 -25.43 12.96
C GLU A 73 3.13 -26.09 11.82
N ILE A 74 3.39 -25.35 10.73
CA ILE A 74 4.25 -25.84 9.64
C ILE A 74 5.68 -26.08 10.14
N SER A 75 6.20 -25.20 10.99
CA SER A 75 7.55 -25.33 11.56
C SER A 75 7.69 -26.57 12.45
N GLU A 76 6.65 -26.86 13.24
CA GLU A 76 6.55 -28.08 14.05
C GLU A 76 6.46 -29.33 13.18
N SER A 77 5.60 -29.34 12.16
CA SER A 77 5.44 -30.49 11.25
C SER A 77 6.71 -30.84 10.47
N LYS A 78 7.55 -29.84 10.19
CA LYS A 78 8.86 -30.00 9.55
C LYS A 78 9.98 -30.31 10.54
N ASN A 79 9.66 -30.58 11.82
CA ASN A 79 10.58 -30.95 12.90
C ASN A 79 11.75 -29.97 13.06
N LEU A 80 11.49 -28.66 12.94
CA LEU A 80 12.51 -27.66 13.18
C LEU A 80 12.92 -27.62 14.67
N PRO A 81 14.13 -27.16 15.00
CA PRO A 81 14.53 -27.00 16.39
C PRO A 81 13.57 -26.05 17.14
N GLN A 82 13.26 -26.38 18.40
CA GLN A 82 12.35 -25.59 19.24
C GLN A 82 12.73 -24.10 19.31
N SER A 83 14.04 -23.81 19.36
CA SER A 83 14.57 -22.44 19.35
C SER A 83 14.21 -21.65 18.08
N VAL A 84 14.04 -22.33 16.94
CA VAL A 84 13.59 -21.72 15.69
C VAL A 84 12.07 -21.56 15.70
N ILE A 85 11.33 -22.58 16.15
CA ILE A 85 9.85 -22.55 16.23
C ILE A 85 9.38 -21.38 17.08
N GLU A 86 10.01 -21.14 18.23
CA GLU A 86 9.67 -20.03 19.14
C GLU A 86 9.89 -18.64 18.52
N ASN A 87 10.77 -18.52 17.53
CA ASN A 87 11.19 -17.26 16.92
C ASN A 87 10.89 -17.18 15.43
N VAL A 88 10.12 -18.11 14.88
CA VAL A 88 9.94 -18.26 13.43
C VAL A 88 9.27 -17.05 12.80
N GLY A 89 8.39 -16.39 13.56
CA GLY A 89 7.67 -15.20 13.15
C GLY A 89 6.65 -15.49 12.05
N GLY A 90 6.49 -14.51 11.17
CA GLY A 90 5.46 -14.47 10.14
C GLY A 90 4.65 -13.19 10.30
N GLU A 91 4.32 -12.56 9.19
CA GLU A 91 3.67 -11.26 9.24
C GLU A 91 2.74 -11.03 8.04
N THR A 92 1.63 -10.37 8.32
CA THR A 92 0.68 -9.90 7.32
C THR A 92 0.94 -8.41 7.03
N PHE A 93 1.39 -8.12 5.81
CA PHE A 93 1.52 -6.76 5.30
C PHE A 93 0.26 -6.36 4.54
N THR A 94 -0.01 -5.06 4.47
CA THR A 94 -1.08 -4.52 3.62
C THR A 94 -0.49 -3.74 2.46
N SER A 95 -1.24 -3.65 1.36
CA SER A 95 -0.87 -2.84 0.21
C SER A 95 -2.07 -2.08 -0.37
N GLY A 96 -1.85 -1.37 -1.47
CA GLY A 96 -2.93 -0.79 -2.24
C GLY A 96 -3.66 0.37 -1.53
N PRO A 97 -4.92 0.65 -1.91
CA PRO A 97 -5.68 1.80 -1.44
C PRO A 97 -5.81 1.89 0.09
N TYR A 98 -5.98 0.74 0.76
CA TYR A 98 -6.11 0.67 2.20
C TYR A 98 -4.82 1.12 2.90
N ARG A 99 -3.68 0.53 2.54
CA ARG A 99 -2.36 0.92 3.07
C ARG A 99 -2.00 2.37 2.74
N LEU A 100 -2.38 2.87 1.56
CA LEU A 100 -2.21 4.28 1.21
C LEU A 100 -3.08 5.22 2.06
N GLY A 101 -4.12 4.73 2.74
CA GLY A 101 -5.10 5.56 3.46
C GLY A 101 -5.98 6.37 2.51
N ALA A 102 -6.31 5.79 1.35
CA ALA A 102 -7.13 6.39 0.29
C ALA A 102 -8.15 5.39 -0.29
N HIS A 103 -8.54 4.40 0.49
CA HIS A 103 -9.66 3.49 0.19
C HIS A 103 -11.00 4.19 0.43
N THR A 104 -12.02 3.76 -0.31
CA THR A 104 -13.40 4.24 -0.17
C THR A 104 -14.21 3.22 0.61
N GLU A 105 -15.41 3.60 1.05
CA GLU A 105 -16.36 2.66 1.63
C GLU A 105 -16.58 1.45 0.69
N GLY A 106 -16.66 0.25 1.28
CA GLY A 106 -16.83 -1.01 0.55
C GLY A 106 -15.63 -1.46 -0.28
N ALA A 107 -14.47 -0.79 -0.17
CA ALA A 107 -13.25 -1.24 -0.85
C ALA A 107 -12.64 -2.49 -0.18
N ASP A 108 -12.15 -3.38 -1.02
CA ASP A 108 -11.41 -4.58 -0.63
C ASP A 108 -10.09 -4.24 0.08
N MET A 109 -9.54 -5.20 0.83
CA MET A 109 -8.23 -5.12 1.45
C MET A 109 -7.23 -6.03 0.75
N ASP A 110 -6.11 -5.44 0.31
CA ASP A 110 -4.98 -6.20 -0.23
C ASP A 110 -4.01 -6.55 0.90
N ALA A 111 -3.85 -7.84 1.18
CA ALA A 111 -2.93 -8.36 2.19
C ALA A 111 -1.85 -9.25 1.56
N LEU A 112 -0.68 -9.29 2.18
CA LEU A 112 0.44 -10.15 1.82
C LEU A 112 0.89 -10.92 3.06
N CYS A 113 0.73 -12.24 3.02
CA CYS A 113 1.33 -13.15 3.97
C CYS A 113 2.81 -13.36 3.61
N VAL A 114 3.70 -12.96 4.52
CA VAL A 114 5.15 -13.15 4.40
C VAL A 114 5.60 -14.25 5.35
N ALA A 115 6.19 -15.29 4.78
CA ALA A 115 6.60 -16.50 5.50
C ALA A 115 8.09 -16.83 5.28
N PRO A 116 8.73 -17.55 6.23
CA PRO A 116 10.11 -17.98 6.12
C PRO A 116 10.29 -19.11 5.08
N ARG A 117 11.55 -19.39 4.74
CA ARG A 117 11.95 -20.23 3.61
C ARG A 117 11.38 -21.66 3.63
N HIS A 118 11.12 -22.22 4.81
CA HIS A 118 10.58 -23.58 4.92
C HIS A 118 9.08 -23.67 4.70
N VAL A 119 8.34 -22.57 4.55
CA VAL A 119 6.88 -22.60 4.29
C VAL A 119 6.63 -22.49 2.79
N ASP A 120 6.09 -23.52 2.17
CA ASP A 120 5.92 -23.57 0.72
C ASP A 120 4.62 -22.89 0.25
N ARG A 121 4.56 -22.50 -1.03
CA ARG A 121 3.33 -21.95 -1.62
C ARG A 121 2.19 -22.96 -1.60
N SER A 122 2.49 -24.26 -1.74
CA SER A 122 1.52 -25.33 -1.59
C SER A 122 0.92 -25.36 -0.19
N ASP A 123 1.73 -25.10 0.85
CA ASP A 123 1.24 -25.04 2.24
C ASP A 123 0.21 -23.90 2.38
N PHE A 124 0.45 -22.75 1.74
CA PHE A 124 -0.47 -21.61 1.73
C PHE A 124 -1.82 -21.94 1.06
N PHE A 125 -1.82 -22.66 -0.06
CA PHE A 125 -3.05 -23.04 -0.76
C PHE A 125 -3.72 -24.32 -0.23
N THR A 126 -3.09 -25.02 0.71
CA THR A 126 -3.64 -26.21 1.36
C THR A 126 -3.92 -25.94 2.83
N SER A 127 -2.91 -26.07 3.70
CA SER A 127 -3.06 -25.93 5.15
C SER A 127 -3.59 -24.58 5.58
N PHE A 128 -3.07 -23.44 5.07
CA PHE A 128 -3.59 -22.12 5.45
C PHE A 128 -5.00 -21.87 4.91
N TYR A 129 -5.30 -22.37 3.70
CA TYR A 129 -6.64 -22.33 3.14
C TYR A 129 -7.64 -23.07 4.05
N ASP A 130 -7.27 -24.25 4.55
CA ASP A 130 -8.08 -25.01 5.50
C ASP A 130 -8.18 -24.30 6.87
N THR A 131 -7.12 -23.66 7.36
CA THR A 131 -7.15 -22.81 8.57
C THR A 131 -8.19 -21.69 8.43
N LEU A 132 -8.21 -20.99 7.28
CA LEU A 132 -9.18 -19.93 6.99
C LEU A 132 -10.61 -20.47 6.88
N LYS A 133 -10.78 -21.65 6.29
CA LYS A 133 -12.09 -22.30 6.09
C LYS A 133 -12.80 -22.63 7.40
N LEU A 134 -12.06 -22.83 8.48
CA LEU A 134 -12.59 -23.18 9.80
C LEU A 134 -13.04 -21.95 10.63
N GLN A 135 -12.73 -20.73 10.18
CA GLN A 135 -13.10 -19.50 10.89
C GLN A 135 -14.58 -19.16 10.62
N GLU A 136 -15.33 -18.83 11.67
CA GLU A 136 -16.77 -18.53 11.56
C GLU A 136 -17.04 -17.26 10.74
N GLU A 137 -16.12 -16.30 10.84
CA GLU A 137 -16.15 -14.99 10.19
C GLU A 137 -15.90 -15.07 8.68
N VAL A 138 -15.31 -16.17 8.21
CA VAL A 138 -14.92 -16.36 6.81
C VAL A 138 -16.11 -16.85 5.98
N LYS A 139 -16.34 -16.16 4.86
CA LYS A 139 -17.33 -16.48 3.82
C LYS A 139 -16.70 -16.33 2.44
N GLY A 140 -17.28 -16.96 1.42
CA GLY A 140 -16.85 -16.78 0.03
C GLY A 140 -15.40 -17.18 -0.27
N LEU A 141 -14.78 -18.03 0.57
CA LEU A 141 -13.40 -18.46 0.45
C LEU A 141 -13.15 -19.16 -0.89
N ARG A 142 -12.19 -18.65 -1.67
CA ARG A 142 -11.78 -19.19 -2.96
C ARG A 142 -10.29 -18.99 -3.21
N ALA A 143 -9.63 -19.98 -3.79
CA ALA A 143 -8.23 -19.89 -4.19
C ALA A 143 -8.12 -19.74 -5.72
N VAL A 144 -7.18 -18.91 -6.16
CA VAL A 144 -6.81 -18.76 -7.58
C VAL A 144 -5.30 -18.89 -7.69
N GLU A 145 -4.81 -20.14 -7.68
CA GLU A 145 -3.38 -20.44 -7.69
C GLU A 145 -2.71 -20.14 -9.05
N GLU A 146 -3.44 -20.33 -10.14
CA GLU A 146 -2.94 -20.16 -11.52
C GLU A 146 -2.98 -18.71 -12.04
N ALA A 147 -3.32 -17.75 -11.19
CA ALA A 147 -3.32 -16.34 -11.57
C ALA A 147 -1.89 -15.81 -11.80
N PHE A 148 -1.77 -14.68 -12.52
CA PHE A 148 -0.49 -13.99 -12.71
C PHE A 148 0.23 -13.69 -11.39
N VAL A 149 -0.56 -13.33 -10.37
CA VAL A 149 -0.16 -13.32 -8.95
C VAL A 149 -1.13 -14.24 -8.20
N PRO A 150 -0.67 -15.41 -7.68
CA PRO A 150 -1.53 -16.35 -6.96
C PRO A 150 -2.15 -15.71 -5.71
N VAL A 151 -3.44 -15.96 -5.47
CA VAL A 151 -4.22 -15.27 -4.43
C VAL A 151 -5.29 -16.17 -3.79
N ILE A 152 -5.50 -16.02 -2.48
CA ILE A 152 -6.71 -16.48 -1.78
C ILE A 152 -7.63 -15.28 -1.60
N LYS A 153 -8.89 -15.40 -2.00
CA LYS A 153 -9.91 -14.37 -1.82
C LYS A 153 -10.96 -14.84 -0.84
N LEU A 154 -11.40 -13.96 0.05
CA LEU A 154 -12.45 -14.27 1.02
C LEU A 154 -13.19 -12.99 1.43
N CYS A 155 -14.33 -13.18 2.06
CA CYS A 155 -15.02 -12.16 2.84
C CYS A 155 -14.84 -12.49 4.32
N PHE A 156 -14.17 -11.63 5.09
CA PHE A 156 -13.96 -11.79 6.53
C PHE A 156 -14.80 -10.74 7.26
N ASP A 157 -15.78 -11.15 8.07
CA ASP A 157 -16.71 -10.24 8.78
C ASP A 157 -17.35 -9.19 7.85
N GLY A 158 -17.65 -9.56 6.60
CA GLY A 158 -18.27 -8.67 5.61
C GLY A 158 -17.29 -7.80 4.81
N ILE A 159 -15.97 -7.95 5.00
CA ILE A 159 -14.94 -7.24 4.25
C ILE A 159 -14.24 -8.19 3.28
N GLU A 160 -14.22 -7.84 1.99
CA GLU A 160 -13.46 -8.59 0.98
C GLU A 160 -11.94 -8.40 1.18
N ILE A 161 -11.20 -9.51 1.19
CA ILE A 161 -9.75 -9.55 1.37
C ILE A 161 -9.13 -10.42 0.28
N ASP A 162 -8.15 -9.84 -0.40
CA ASP A 162 -7.25 -10.54 -1.33
C ASP A 162 -5.92 -10.80 -0.58
N ILE A 163 -5.64 -12.07 -0.27
CA ILE A 163 -4.41 -12.49 0.43
C ILE A 163 -3.42 -13.09 -0.57
N LEU A 164 -2.30 -12.41 -0.75
CA LEU A 164 -1.14 -12.88 -1.51
C LEU A 164 -0.16 -13.62 -0.60
N PHE A 165 0.74 -14.40 -1.20
CA PHE A 165 1.78 -15.14 -0.47
C PHE A 165 3.18 -14.93 -1.05
N ALA A 166 4.12 -14.56 -0.17
CA ALA A 166 5.53 -14.52 -0.46
C ALA A 166 6.35 -15.28 0.59
N ARG A 167 7.15 -16.21 0.10
CA ARG A 167 8.18 -16.90 0.87
C ARG A 167 9.52 -16.22 0.69
N LEU A 168 10.14 -15.76 1.77
CA LEU A 168 11.46 -15.15 1.74
C LEU A 168 12.57 -16.16 1.96
N ALA A 169 13.79 -15.84 1.53
CA ALA A 169 14.98 -16.65 1.77
C ALA A 169 15.56 -16.46 3.19
N LEU A 170 14.68 -16.31 4.19
CA LEU A 170 15.02 -16.10 5.60
C LEU A 170 14.57 -17.32 6.42
N GLN A 171 15.30 -17.65 7.48
CA GLN A 171 14.91 -18.73 8.40
C GLN A 171 13.79 -18.29 9.35
N THR A 172 13.78 -17.02 9.72
CA THR A 172 12.77 -16.38 10.58
C THR A 172 12.35 -15.05 9.95
N ILE A 173 11.15 -14.59 10.26
CA ILE A 173 10.63 -13.29 9.81
C ILE A 173 10.67 -12.32 11.00
N PRO A 174 11.55 -11.30 10.99
CA PRO A 174 11.64 -10.33 12.08
C PRO A 174 10.48 -9.33 12.03
N GLU A 175 10.06 -8.81 13.19
CA GLU A 175 8.93 -7.87 13.28
C GLU A 175 9.21 -6.47 12.70
N ASP A 176 10.49 -6.12 12.52
CA ASP A 176 10.94 -4.85 11.91
C ASP A 176 11.34 -5.03 10.43
N LEU A 177 10.88 -6.10 9.79
CA LEU A 177 11.20 -6.41 8.39
C LEU A 177 10.73 -5.30 7.44
N ASP A 178 11.70 -4.65 6.79
CA ASP A 178 11.43 -3.69 5.71
C ASP A 178 11.45 -4.38 4.34
N LEU A 179 10.26 -4.60 3.77
CA LEU A 179 10.11 -5.23 2.47
C LEU A 179 10.74 -4.46 1.31
N ARG A 180 11.16 -3.21 1.49
CA ARG A 180 11.81 -2.39 0.46
C ARG A 180 13.25 -2.80 0.18
N ASP A 181 13.92 -3.54 1.06
CA ASP A 181 15.28 -4.01 0.81
C ASP A 181 15.32 -4.93 -0.44
N ASP A 182 16.05 -4.52 -1.48
CA ASP A 182 16.22 -5.29 -2.72
C ASP A 182 16.92 -6.64 -2.47
N SER A 183 17.68 -6.78 -1.38
CA SER A 183 18.34 -8.02 -1.03
C SER A 183 17.35 -9.18 -0.82
N LEU A 184 16.13 -8.87 -0.37
CA LEU A 184 15.05 -9.83 -0.16
C LEU A 184 14.57 -10.50 -1.46
N LEU A 185 14.81 -9.88 -2.62
CA LEU A 185 14.36 -10.39 -3.92
C LEU A 185 15.32 -11.44 -4.52
N LYS A 186 16.51 -11.62 -3.93
CA LYS A 186 17.53 -12.53 -4.46
C LYS A 186 17.06 -13.98 -4.41
N ASN A 187 17.17 -14.67 -5.55
CA ASN A 187 16.86 -16.10 -5.70
C ASN A 187 15.42 -16.48 -5.32
N LEU A 188 14.46 -15.54 -5.40
CA LEU A 188 13.05 -15.84 -5.20
C LEU A 188 12.38 -16.33 -6.49
N ASP A 189 11.40 -17.20 -6.33
CA ASP A 189 10.47 -17.56 -7.41
C ASP A 189 9.75 -16.30 -7.90
N ILE A 190 9.55 -16.19 -9.22
CA ILE A 190 8.96 -15.00 -9.85
C ILE A 190 7.57 -14.66 -9.29
N ARG A 191 6.80 -15.66 -8.83
CA ARG A 191 5.49 -15.43 -8.18
C ARG A 191 5.65 -14.73 -6.84
N CYS A 192 6.69 -15.07 -6.05
CA CYS A 192 6.99 -14.34 -4.81
C CYS A 192 7.39 -12.89 -5.09
N ILE A 193 8.22 -12.65 -6.11
CA ILE A 193 8.63 -11.29 -6.52
C ILE A 193 7.40 -10.46 -6.89
N ARG A 194 6.48 -11.04 -7.68
CA ARG A 194 5.22 -10.38 -8.05
C ARG A 194 4.34 -10.09 -6.84
N SER A 195 4.21 -11.03 -5.89
CA SER A 195 3.43 -10.84 -4.66
C SER A 195 3.99 -9.74 -3.75
N LEU A 196 5.32 -9.65 -3.62
CA LEU A 196 6.00 -8.60 -2.83
C LEU A 196 5.80 -7.19 -3.42
N ASN A 197 5.64 -7.10 -4.73
CA ASN A 197 5.66 -5.85 -5.46
C ASN A 197 4.57 -4.86 -5.01
N GLY A 198 3.38 -5.36 -4.63
CA GLY A 198 2.28 -4.53 -4.14
C GLY A 198 2.66 -3.75 -2.89
N CYS A 199 3.19 -4.42 -1.87
CA CYS A 199 3.66 -3.78 -0.63
C CYS A 199 4.83 -2.84 -0.90
N ARG A 200 5.85 -3.30 -1.64
CA ARG A 200 7.04 -2.50 -1.98
C ARG A 200 6.68 -1.18 -2.66
N VAL A 201 5.88 -1.23 -3.72
CA VAL A 201 5.45 -0.02 -4.44
C VAL A 201 4.64 0.90 -3.54
N THR A 202 3.75 0.35 -2.71
CA THR A 202 2.91 1.15 -1.82
C THR A 202 3.74 1.90 -0.78
N ASP A 203 4.68 1.20 -0.13
CA ASP A 203 5.55 1.80 0.88
C ASP A 203 6.56 2.78 0.25
N GLU A 204 7.08 2.50 -0.95
CA GLU A 204 7.91 3.46 -1.69
C GLU A 204 7.15 4.77 -1.97
N ILE A 205 5.90 4.69 -2.45
CA ILE A 205 5.07 5.89 -2.67
C ILE A 205 4.96 6.72 -1.37
N LEU A 206 4.69 6.08 -0.24
CA LEU A 206 4.55 6.76 1.06
C LEU A 206 5.86 7.40 1.53
N HIS A 207 7.01 6.82 1.20
CA HIS A 207 8.33 7.37 1.51
C HIS A 207 8.81 8.44 0.52
N LEU A 208 8.18 8.55 -0.64
CA LEU A 208 8.56 9.47 -1.72
C LEU A 208 7.69 10.71 -1.80
N VAL A 209 6.73 10.89 -0.89
CA VAL A 209 5.91 12.11 -0.78
C VAL A 209 6.35 12.98 0.39
N PRO A 210 6.37 14.32 0.23
CA PRO A 210 6.80 15.24 1.30
C PRO A 210 5.80 15.36 2.45
N ASN A 211 4.51 15.11 2.20
CA ASN A 211 3.46 15.15 3.20
C ASN A 211 2.38 14.09 2.85
N ILE A 212 2.24 13.08 3.71
CA ILE A 212 1.35 11.93 3.48
C ILE A 212 -0.13 12.33 3.51
N ASP A 213 -0.53 13.23 4.42
CA ASP A 213 -1.95 13.62 4.57
C ASP A 213 -2.45 14.43 3.38
N ASN A 214 -1.65 15.39 2.91
CA ASN A 214 -1.93 16.15 1.69
C ASN A 214 -1.98 15.25 0.46
N PHE A 215 -1.09 14.25 0.38
CA PHE A 215 -1.12 13.22 -0.66
C PHE A 215 -2.43 12.42 -0.62
N ARG A 216 -2.83 11.90 0.54
CA ARG A 216 -4.05 11.09 0.73
C ARG A 216 -5.30 11.84 0.30
N LEU A 217 -5.49 13.07 0.77
CA LEU A 217 -6.66 13.87 0.41
C LEU A 217 -6.70 14.20 -1.08
N THR A 218 -5.55 14.54 -1.67
CA THR A 218 -5.43 14.75 -3.12
C THR A 218 -5.77 13.47 -3.90
N LEU A 219 -5.26 12.32 -3.47
CA LEU A 219 -5.50 11.04 -4.12
C LEU A 219 -6.99 10.65 -4.06
N ARG A 220 -7.67 10.87 -2.93
CA ARG A 220 -9.12 10.66 -2.82
C ARG A 220 -9.89 11.50 -3.86
N ALA A 221 -9.55 12.78 -4.00
CA ALA A 221 -10.16 13.67 -4.99
C ALA A 221 -9.92 13.19 -6.44
N ILE A 222 -8.66 12.86 -6.79
CA ILE A 222 -8.30 12.42 -8.15
C ILE A 222 -8.94 11.07 -8.49
N LYS A 223 -9.00 10.11 -7.55
CA LYS A 223 -9.67 8.83 -7.76
C LYS A 223 -11.16 9.01 -8.02
N LEU A 224 -11.85 9.85 -7.24
CA LEU A 224 -13.26 10.15 -7.47
C LEU A 224 -13.45 10.80 -8.84
N TRP A 225 -12.65 11.82 -9.16
CA TRP A 225 -12.69 12.51 -10.44
C TRP A 225 -12.52 11.53 -11.61
N ALA A 226 -11.48 10.66 -11.57
CA ALA A 226 -11.20 9.71 -12.64
C ALA A 226 -12.32 8.68 -12.82
N LYS A 227 -12.91 8.19 -11.72
CA LYS A 227 -14.09 7.31 -11.76
C LYS A 227 -15.29 8.01 -12.39
N ARG A 228 -15.59 9.26 -11.99
CA ARG A 228 -16.73 10.04 -12.51
C ARG A 228 -16.56 10.47 -13.97
N HIS A 229 -15.33 10.48 -14.48
CA HIS A 229 -15.01 10.76 -15.88
C HIS A 229 -14.71 9.50 -16.70
N ASN A 230 -15.01 8.30 -16.18
CA ASN A 230 -14.90 7.03 -16.89
C ASN A 230 -13.49 6.68 -17.40
N ILE A 231 -12.45 7.11 -16.70
CA ILE A 231 -11.03 6.89 -17.07
C ILE A 231 -10.26 6.14 -15.96
N TYR A 232 -10.96 5.37 -15.14
CA TYR A 232 -10.39 4.55 -14.08
C TYR A 232 -10.62 3.06 -14.38
N SER A 233 -9.69 2.42 -15.11
CA SER A 233 -9.70 0.96 -15.34
C SER A 233 -8.42 0.49 -16.03
N ASN A 234 -7.55 -0.24 -15.32
CA ASN A 234 -6.36 -0.85 -15.92
C ASN A 234 -6.70 -1.91 -16.98
N ILE A 235 -7.76 -2.68 -16.74
CA ILE A 235 -8.22 -3.76 -17.65
C ILE A 235 -8.61 -3.20 -19.03
N LEU A 236 -9.20 -2.00 -19.05
CA LEU A 236 -9.62 -1.32 -20.28
C LEU A 236 -8.53 -0.40 -20.88
N GLY A 237 -7.29 -0.50 -20.39
CA GLY A 237 -6.16 0.31 -20.88
C GLY A 237 -6.10 1.75 -20.33
N PHE A 238 -6.97 2.12 -19.39
CA PHE A 238 -6.84 3.36 -18.63
C PHE A 238 -5.96 3.18 -17.39
N LEU A 239 -5.82 4.25 -16.60
CA LEU A 239 -5.01 4.23 -15.38
C LEU A 239 -5.73 3.51 -14.24
N GLY A 240 -5.02 2.61 -13.56
CA GLY A 240 -5.46 1.96 -12.34
C GLY A 240 -5.09 2.75 -11.07
N GLY A 241 -5.44 2.20 -9.90
CA GLY A 241 -5.24 2.88 -8.62
C GLY A 241 -3.79 3.27 -8.31
N VAL A 242 -2.84 2.34 -8.52
CA VAL A 242 -1.41 2.59 -8.31
C VAL A 242 -0.88 3.65 -9.28
N SER A 243 -1.32 3.62 -10.55
CA SER A 243 -0.93 4.63 -11.54
C SER A 243 -1.38 6.03 -11.12
N TRP A 244 -2.64 6.19 -10.69
CA TRP A 244 -3.13 7.46 -10.17
C TRP A 244 -2.38 7.90 -8.91
N ALA A 245 -2.05 6.97 -8.00
CA ALA A 245 -1.24 7.26 -6.81
C ALA A 245 0.14 7.80 -7.18
N MET A 246 0.84 7.21 -8.16
CA MET A 246 2.13 7.70 -8.62
C MET A 246 2.04 9.09 -9.26
N LEU A 247 1.02 9.36 -10.07
CA LEU A 247 0.83 10.69 -10.67
C LEU A 247 0.58 11.76 -9.60
N VAL A 248 -0.23 11.44 -8.58
CA VAL A 248 -0.48 12.34 -7.45
C VAL A 248 0.78 12.53 -6.61
N ALA A 249 1.52 11.46 -6.30
CA ALA A 249 2.79 11.53 -5.58
C ALA A 249 3.79 12.43 -6.31
N ARG A 250 3.89 12.32 -7.65
CA ARG A 250 4.74 13.19 -8.45
C ARG A 250 4.32 14.66 -8.37
N THR A 251 3.02 14.94 -8.32
CA THR A 251 2.54 16.32 -8.10
C THR A 251 2.94 16.84 -6.72
N CYS A 252 2.83 16.01 -5.67
CA CYS A 252 3.25 16.37 -4.32
C CYS A 252 4.75 16.68 -4.25
N GLN A 253 5.60 15.90 -4.93
CA GLN A 253 7.04 16.17 -5.01
C GLN A 253 7.36 17.53 -5.64
N LEU A 254 6.59 17.93 -6.66
CA LEU A 254 6.79 19.21 -7.35
C LEU A 254 6.30 20.43 -6.54
N TYR A 255 5.41 20.22 -5.57
CA TYR A 255 4.80 21.25 -4.73
C TYR A 255 4.78 20.83 -3.25
N PRO A 256 5.95 20.68 -2.60
CA PRO A 256 6.07 19.96 -1.33
C PRO A 256 5.36 20.63 -0.15
N ASN A 257 5.16 21.94 -0.21
CA ASN A 257 4.51 22.72 0.85
C ASN A 257 3.03 23.02 0.55
N ALA A 258 2.49 22.56 -0.58
CA ALA A 258 1.11 22.82 -0.96
C ALA A 258 0.13 21.86 -0.27
N ILE A 259 -1.12 22.31 -0.13
CA ILE A 259 -2.25 21.51 0.41
C ILE A 259 -3.18 21.03 -0.70
N ALA A 260 -4.11 20.14 -0.36
CA ALA A 260 -4.87 19.35 -1.33
C ALA A 260 -5.61 20.17 -2.40
N SER A 261 -6.24 21.30 -2.07
CA SER A 261 -6.92 22.15 -3.07
C SER A 261 -5.97 22.60 -4.19
N THR A 262 -4.80 23.11 -3.80
CA THR A 262 -3.74 23.52 -4.71
C THR A 262 -3.16 22.32 -5.45
N LEU A 263 -2.91 21.20 -4.75
CA LEU A 263 -2.35 19.99 -5.37
C LEU A 263 -3.28 19.40 -6.44
N VAL A 264 -4.60 19.37 -6.23
CA VAL A 264 -5.57 18.95 -7.25
C VAL A 264 -5.51 19.86 -8.48
N HIS A 265 -5.47 21.17 -8.29
CA HIS A 265 -5.32 22.10 -9.41
C HIS A 265 -3.98 21.91 -10.16
N LYS A 266 -2.88 21.76 -9.41
CA LYS A 266 -1.54 21.55 -9.99
C LYS A 266 -1.41 20.20 -10.69
N PHE A 267 -2.10 19.17 -10.23
CA PHE A 267 -2.17 17.86 -10.88
C PHE A 267 -2.62 18.02 -12.34
N PHE A 268 -3.75 18.68 -12.56
CA PHE A 268 -4.27 18.92 -13.91
C PHE A 268 -3.35 19.83 -14.72
N LEU A 269 -2.79 20.88 -14.13
CA LEU A 269 -1.84 21.76 -14.82
C LEU A 269 -0.61 21.01 -15.32
N VAL A 270 -0.03 20.14 -14.48
CA VAL A 270 1.17 19.37 -14.80
C VAL A 270 0.87 18.33 -15.88
N PHE A 271 -0.17 17.51 -15.69
CA PHE A 271 -0.42 16.39 -16.59
C PHE A 271 -1.11 16.75 -17.91
N SER A 272 -1.86 17.87 -17.97
CA SER A 272 -2.38 18.39 -19.24
C SER A 272 -1.29 18.93 -20.18
N LYS A 273 -0.13 19.30 -19.62
CA LYS A 273 1.02 19.82 -20.37
C LYS A 273 2.20 18.86 -20.36
N TRP A 274 2.00 17.63 -19.89
CA TRP A 274 3.06 16.65 -19.81
C TRP A 274 3.47 16.22 -21.22
N TYR A 275 4.77 16.28 -21.49
CA TYR A 275 5.30 15.78 -22.76
C TYR A 275 5.29 14.25 -22.74
N VAL A 276 4.21 13.65 -23.24
CA VAL A 276 4.14 12.21 -23.52
C VAL A 276 4.77 11.99 -24.89
N PHE A 277 5.66 10.99 -25.01
CA PHE A 277 6.37 10.63 -26.23
C PHE A 277 5.52 10.85 -27.49
N ARG A 278 5.99 11.69 -28.42
CA ARG A 278 5.49 11.68 -29.80
C ARG A 278 5.81 10.29 -30.37
N LEU A 279 4.80 9.46 -30.53
CA LEU A 279 4.86 8.38 -31.49
C LEU A 279 4.99 9.07 -32.87
N TYR A 280 6.19 8.96 -33.45
CA TYR A 280 6.42 9.31 -34.84
C TYR A 280 5.65 8.36 -35.75
#